data_AF-A0A661VBV8-F1
#
_entry.id   AF-A0A661VBV8-F1
#
_cell.length_a   1.000
_cell.length_b   1.000
_cell.length_c   1.000
_cell.angle_alpha   90.00
_cell.angle_beta   90.00
_cell.angle_gamma   90.00
#
_symmetry.space_group_name_H-M   'P 1'
#
loop_
_entity.id
_entity.type
_entity.pdbx_description
1 polymer ?
#
loop_
_entity_poly.entity_id
_entity_poly.type
_entity_poly.pdbx_seq_one_letter_code
_entity_poly.pdbx_strand_id
1 'polypeptide(L)'
;MKKRNLYMAGIIICVSALLLSCNSKEYDGSEREWEEKFRNLKTTLINRYRPIWFPPQNFAERRVFTHNLQELLVNQDGKPVLFDGFLDDITKDGNQFFVHFTSRLSDDASYDRTVRFHLRCEYGDVRSLLEKPPEYRDVSKYLFLKGIQKDFLVVAQITDAKKIVNYTVLATSSEGTEQVDLEIRSPDTFSVNGELLEMVKYSKIPQ
;
A
#
# COMPACT_ATOMS: atom_id res chain seq x y z
N MET A 1 -52.87 28.75 0.27
CA MET A 1 -51.53 28.33 0.77
C MET A 1 -51.62 27.13 1.73
N LYS A 2 -51.96 25.90 1.28
CA LYS A 2 -52.02 24.71 2.18
C LYS A 2 -51.39 23.42 1.63
N LYS A 3 -50.89 23.38 0.38
CA LYS A 3 -50.37 22.15 -0.24
C LYS A 3 -48.86 21.92 -0.10
N ARG A 4 -48.07 22.91 0.32
CA ARG A 4 -46.59 22.78 0.47
C ARG A 4 -46.15 22.04 1.74
N ASN A 5 -46.95 22.08 2.82
CA ASN A 5 -46.57 21.47 4.09
C ASN A 5 -46.79 19.95 4.13
N LEU A 6 -47.66 19.39 3.29
CA LEU A 6 -47.89 17.94 3.24
C LEU A 6 -46.71 17.19 2.56
N TYR A 7 -46.12 17.79 1.53
CA TYR A 7 -45.00 17.16 0.81
C TYR A 7 -43.71 17.13 1.64
N MET A 8 -43.43 18.18 2.42
CA MET A 8 -42.26 18.20 3.31
C MET A 8 -42.40 17.21 4.48
N ALA A 9 -43.60 17.04 5.04
CA ALA A 9 -43.83 16.04 6.09
C ALA A 9 -43.68 14.59 5.57
N GLY A 10 -44.14 14.30 4.35
CA GLY A 10 -44.00 12.97 3.74
C GLY A 10 -42.54 12.60 3.43
N ILE A 11 -41.71 13.56 3.01
CA ILE A 11 -40.28 13.34 2.73
C ILE A 11 -39.51 13.09 4.04
N ILE A 12 -39.80 13.84 5.10
CA ILE A 12 -39.14 13.66 6.41
C ILE A 12 -39.45 12.27 6.97
N ILE A 13 -40.70 11.80 6.89
CA ILE A 13 -41.08 10.45 7.36
C ILE A 13 -40.39 9.35 6.55
N CYS A 14 -40.24 9.51 5.23
CA CYS A 14 -39.51 8.55 4.40
C CYS A 14 -38.01 8.51 4.71
N VAL A 15 -37.37 9.67 4.96
CA VAL A 15 -35.95 9.74 5.34
C VAL A 15 -35.74 9.18 6.75
N SER A 16 -36.64 9.44 7.70
CA SER A 16 -36.59 8.84 9.03
C SER A 16 -36.82 7.33 9.01
N ALA A 17 -37.73 6.83 8.16
CA ALA A 17 -37.94 5.39 7.97
C ALA A 17 -36.75 4.70 7.27
N LEU A 18 -36.08 5.38 6.33
CA LEU A 18 -34.82 4.91 5.72
C LEU A 18 -33.64 4.93 6.70
N LEU A 19 -33.56 5.94 7.57
CA LEU A 19 -32.53 6.01 8.62
C LEU A 19 -32.76 4.99 9.74
N LEU A 20 -34.02 4.69 10.09
CA LEU A 20 -34.39 3.64 11.06
C LEU A 20 -34.30 2.23 10.46
N SER A 21 -34.54 2.08 9.15
CA SER A 21 -34.35 0.81 8.41
C SER A 21 -32.89 0.49 8.12
N CYS A 22 -31.97 1.45 8.28
CA CYS A 22 -30.52 1.20 8.18
C CYS A 22 -29.89 0.80 9.51
N ASN A 23 -30.68 0.55 10.56
CA ASN A 23 -30.19 0.18 11.89
C ASN A 23 -30.40 -1.31 12.23
N SER A 24 -30.07 -2.20 11.29
CA SER A 24 -29.81 -3.61 11.58
C SER A 24 -29.04 -4.26 10.44
N LYS A 25 -27.73 -4.08 10.44
CA LYS A 25 -26.85 -5.13 9.94
C LYS A 25 -25.90 -5.46 11.07
N GLU A 26 -25.71 -6.75 11.27
CA GLU A 26 -24.77 -7.38 12.19
C GLU A 26 -23.34 -6.89 11.92
N TYR A 27 -23.09 -5.64 12.29
CA TYR A 27 -21.79 -5.05 12.31
C TYR A 27 -21.19 -5.34 13.69
N ASP A 28 -19.90 -5.64 13.70
CA ASP A 28 -18.98 -5.14 14.74
C ASP A 28 -18.57 -6.10 15.89
N GLY A 29 -18.58 -7.42 15.66
CA GLY A 29 -17.89 -8.40 16.53
C GLY A 29 -16.51 -8.79 15.99
N SER A 30 -16.50 -9.38 14.80
CA SER A 30 -15.28 -9.85 14.12
C SER A 30 -14.37 -8.72 13.64
N GLU A 31 -14.92 -7.57 13.22
CA GLU A 31 -14.12 -6.41 12.82
C GLU A 31 -13.34 -5.82 14.00
N ARG A 32 -13.97 -5.66 15.17
CA ARG A 32 -13.27 -5.19 16.39
C ARG A 32 -12.18 -6.16 16.83
N GLU A 33 -12.47 -7.45 16.80
CA GLU A 33 -11.51 -8.49 17.18
C GLU A 33 -10.31 -8.49 16.22
N TRP A 34 -10.54 -8.33 14.91
CA TRP A 34 -9.49 -8.18 13.92
C TRP A 34 -8.66 -6.91 14.15
N GLU A 35 -9.30 -5.76 14.40
CA GLU A 35 -8.61 -4.50 14.68
C GLU A 35 -7.74 -4.59 15.94
N GLU A 36 -8.23 -5.25 16.99
CA GLU A 36 -7.48 -5.49 18.21
C GLU A 36 -6.28 -6.40 17.96
N LYS A 37 -6.47 -7.53 17.26
CA LYS A 37 -5.39 -8.44 16.87
C LYS A 37 -4.35 -7.73 16.01
N PHE A 38 -4.79 -6.92 15.04
CA PHE A 38 -3.90 -6.14 14.18
C PHE A 38 -3.11 -5.09 14.98
N ARG A 39 -3.78 -4.37 15.89
CA ARG A 39 -3.14 -3.41 16.79
C ARG A 39 -2.11 -4.08 17.69
N ASN A 40 -2.44 -5.25 18.23
CA ASN A 40 -1.54 -6.04 19.07
C ASN A 40 -0.32 -6.50 18.27
N LEU A 41 -0.52 -7.07 17.07
CA LEU A 41 0.56 -7.46 16.17
C LEU A 41 1.48 -6.27 15.85
N LYS A 42 0.91 -5.14 15.44
CA LYS A 42 1.66 -3.91 15.15
C LYS A 42 2.46 -3.45 16.38
N THR A 43 1.85 -3.49 17.56
CA THR A 43 2.51 -3.14 18.82
C THR A 43 3.67 -4.10 19.13
N THR A 44 3.50 -5.41 18.91
CA THR A 44 4.55 -6.41 19.08
C THR A 44 5.74 -6.14 18.16
N LEU A 45 5.49 -5.89 16.87
CA LEU A 45 6.55 -5.58 15.91
C LEU A 45 7.25 -4.25 16.25
N ILE A 46 6.50 -3.22 16.65
CA ILE A 46 7.05 -1.93 17.08
C ILE A 46 7.95 -2.10 18.31
N ASN A 47 7.51 -2.85 19.32
CA ASN A 47 8.27 -3.06 20.54
C ASN A 47 9.53 -3.91 20.31
N ARG A 48 9.42 -4.94 19.45
CA ARG A 48 10.52 -5.86 19.13
C ARG A 48 11.62 -5.19 18.32
N TYR A 49 11.25 -4.49 17.23
CA TYR A 49 12.22 -3.97 16.26
C TYR A 49 12.50 -2.48 16.40
N ARG A 50 11.65 -1.74 17.11
CA ARG A 50 11.67 -0.26 17.17
C ARG A 50 11.82 0.38 15.77
N PRO A 51 10.98 -0.04 14.80
CA PRO A 51 11.17 0.33 13.42
C PRO A 51 10.70 1.77 13.14
N ILE A 52 11.17 2.31 12.03
CA ILE A 52 10.59 3.51 11.42
C ILE A 52 9.32 3.09 10.66
N TRP A 53 8.20 3.75 10.92
CA TRP A 53 6.97 3.52 10.18
C TRP A 53 7.03 4.18 8.80
N PHE A 54 6.71 3.43 7.76
CA PHE A 54 6.67 3.91 6.38
C PHE A 54 5.32 3.63 5.71
N PRO A 55 4.76 4.58 4.94
CA PRO A 55 5.30 5.92 4.68
C PRO A 55 5.14 6.87 5.89
N PRO A 56 6.01 7.88 6.04
CA PRO A 56 5.82 8.92 7.04
C PRO A 56 4.75 9.93 6.58
N GLN A 57 4.04 10.55 7.53
CA GLN A 57 2.96 11.50 7.23
C GLN A 57 3.42 12.67 6.34
N ASN A 58 4.63 13.17 6.56
CA ASN A 58 5.19 14.31 5.84
C ASN A 58 5.57 14.03 4.38
N PHE A 59 5.44 12.79 3.87
CA PHE A 59 5.70 12.47 2.46
C PHE A 59 4.46 12.70 1.57
N ALA A 60 3.26 12.78 2.17
CA ALA A 60 2.04 13.12 1.44
C ALA A 60 2.03 14.58 0.97
N GLU A 61 2.63 15.48 1.73
CA GLU A 61 2.49 16.93 1.57
C GLU A 61 3.58 17.58 0.70
N ARG A 62 4.58 16.81 0.26
CA ARG A 62 5.74 17.36 -0.47
C ARG A 62 6.28 16.43 -1.53
N ARG A 63 6.98 17.03 -2.50
CA ARG A 63 7.79 16.25 -3.45
C ARG A 63 8.89 15.52 -2.68
N VAL A 64 8.99 14.22 -2.93
CA VAL A 64 9.97 13.33 -2.28
C VAL A 64 11.05 13.03 -3.30
N PHE A 65 12.30 13.33 -2.95
CA PHE A 65 13.48 12.98 -3.73
C PHE A 65 14.16 11.74 -3.14
N THR A 66 15.01 11.08 -3.95
CA THR A 66 15.81 9.93 -3.51
C THR A 66 16.60 10.21 -2.24
N HIS A 67 17.16 11.42 -2.12
CA HIS A 67 17.89 11.86 -0.93
C HIS A 67 17.04 11.75 0.36
N ASN A 68 15.76 12.13 0.30
CA ASN A 68 14.86 12.03 1.45
C ASN A 68 14.55 10.58 1.84
N LEU A 69 14.46 9.68 0.86
CA LEU A 69 14.28 8.25 1.11
C LEU A 69 15.54 7.63 1.69
N GLN A 70 16.72 8.03 1.21
CA GLN A 70 18.00 7.56 1.74
C GLN A 70 18.19 7.99 3.20
N GLU A 71 17.94 9.26 3.54
CA GLU A 71 17.99 9.74 4.93
C GLU A 71 17.04 8.97 5.85
N LEU A 72 15.82 8.69 5.37
CA LEU A 72 14.80 8.01 6.18
C LEU A 72 15.09 6.52 6.36
N LEU A 73 15.36 5.82 5.26
CA LEU A 73 15.35 4.36 5.22
C LEU A 73 16.73 3.76 5.46
N VAL A 74 17.80 4.40 4.98
CA VAL A 74 19.19 3.92 5.09
C VAL A 74 19.86 4.54 6.33
N ASN A 75 19.07 4.99 7.31
CA ASN A 75 19.52 5.79 8.45
C ASN A 75 20.73 5.16 9.17
N GLN A 76 21.67 6.00 9.61
CA GLN A 76 22.89 5.65 10.34
C GLN A 76 22.61 4.89 11.65
N ASP A 77 21.44 5.08 12.25
CA ASP A 77 21.02 4.34 13.45
C ASP A 77 20.73 2.85 13.20
N GLY A 78 20.69 2.41 11.92
CA GLY A 78 20.44 1.02 11.55
C GLY A 78 19.06 0.51 11.97
N LYS A 79 18.06 1.40 12.11
CA LYS A 79 16.70 1.00 12.49
C LYS A 79 16.00 0.30 11.32
N PRO A 80 15.29 -0.81 11.56
CA PRO A 80 14.43 -1.41 10.56
C PRO A 80 13.29 -0.49 10.15
N VAL A 81 12.66 -0.80 9.03
CA VAL A 81 11.48 -0.12 8.50
C VAL A 81 10.30 -1.07 8.58
N LEU A 82 9.17 -0.56 9.07
CA LEU A 82 7.89 -1.26 9.13
C LEU A 82 6.93 -0.61 8.13
N PHE A 83 6.45 -1.40 7.18
CA PHE A 83 5.58 -0.92 6.11
C PHE A 83 4.53 -1.95 5.70
N ASP A 84 3.48 -1.45 5.07
CA ASP A 84 2.48 -2.29 4.43
C ASP A 84 2.94 -2.59 2.99
N GLY A 85 3.09 -3.88 2.67
CA GLY A 85 3.61 -4.37 1.40
C GLY A 85 2.58 -5.17 0.61
N PHE A 86 2.48 -4.88 -0.69
CA PHE A 86 1.85 -5.76 -1.66
C PHE A 86 2.91 -6.65 -2.28
N LEU A 87 2.68 -7.97 -2.29
CA LEU A 87 3.66 -8.94 -2.79
C LEU A 87 3.64 -8.92 -4.32
N ASP A 88 4.74 -8.51 -4.92
CA ASP A 88 4.88 -8.46 -6.38
C ASP A 88 5.40 -9.80 -6.92
N ASP A 89 6.53 -10.28 -6.40
CA ASP A 89 7.24 -11.43 -6.93
C ASP A 89 8.23 -12.01 -5.89
N ILE A 90 8.71 -13.23 -6.13
CA ILE A 90 9.78 -13.89 -5.38
C ILE A 90 10.79 -14.42 -6.39
N THR A 91 12.02 -13.92 -6.33
CA THR A 91 13.10 -14.34 -7.22
C THR A 91 14.22 -15.05 -6.47
N LYS A 92 15.07 -15.74 -7.23
CA LYS A 92 16.29 -16.38 -6.73
C LYS A 92 17.45 -16.00 -7.62
N ASP A 93 18.50 -15.45 -7.03
CA ASP A 93 19.77 -15.16 -7.70
C ASP A 93 20.89 -15.96 -7.04
N GLY A 94 21.45 -16.91 -7.78
CA GLY A 94 22.37 -17.92 -7.24
C GLY A 94 21.73 -18.73 -6.10
N ASN A 95 22.28 -18.58 -4.89
CA ASN A 95 21.77 -19.23 -3.67
C ASN A 95 20.90 -18.31 -2.80
N GLN A 96 20.68 -17.07 -3.22
CA GLN A 96 19.98 -16.06 -2.43
C GLN A 96 18.55 -15.89 -2.93
N PHE A 97 17.59 -15.91 -2.01
CA PHE A 97 16.21 -15.54 -2.32
C PHE A 97 15.98 -14.05 -2.09
N PHE A 98 15.09 -13.49 -2.91
CA PHE A 98 14.61 -12.13 -2.79
C PHE A 98 13.09 -12.11 -2.86
N VAL A 99 12.46 -11.40 -1.94
CA VAL A 99 11.03 -11.09 -2.00
C VAL A 99 10.85 -9.63 -2.41
N HIS A 100 9.92 -9.41 -3.34
CA HIS A 100 9.66 -8.11 -3.93
C HIS A 100 8.30 -7.59 -3.46
N PHE A 101 8.31 -6.42 -2.85
CA PHE A 101 7.10 -5.74 -2.39
C PHE A 101 6.96 -4.37 -3.03
N THR A 102 5.74 -3.99 -3.40
CA THR A 102 5.39 -2.60 -3.69
C THR A 102 4.67 -2.00 -2.48
N SER A 103 5.13 -0.83 -2.04
CA SER A 103 4.44 -0.01 -1.04
C SER A 103 4.18 1.39 -1.59
N ARG A 104 3.20 2.09 -1.01
CA ARG A 104 2.84 3.46 -1.40
C ARG A 104 3.74 4.45 -0.67
N LEU A 105 4.09 5.53 -1.36
CA LEU A 105 4.89 6.62 -0.77
C LEU A 105 4.04 7.56 0.12
N SER A 106 2.71 7.43 0.04
CA SER A 106 1.74 8.21 0.79
C SER A 106 0.50 7.37 1.05
N ASP A 107 -0.15 7.63 2.18
CA ASP A 107 -1.46 7.05 2.50
C ASP A 107 -2.60 7.69 1.68
N ASP A 108 -2.39 8.89 1.14
CA ASP A 108 -3.37 9.58 0.30
C ASP A 108 -3.59 8.84 -1.02
N ALA A 109 -4.80 8.29 -1.23
CA ALA A 109 -5.22 7.55 -2.42
C ALA A 109 -5.05 8.30 -3.77
N SER A 110 -4.97 9.64 -3.74
CA SER A 110 -4.71 10.44 -4.94
C SER A 110 -3.25 10.36 -5.42
N TYR A 111 -2.36 9.87 -4.55
CA TYR A 111 -0.94 9.77 -4.79
C TYR A 111 -0.56 8.39 -5.35
N ASP A 112 -0.04 8.37 -6.57
CA ASP A 112 0.29 7.14 -7.31
C ASP A 112 1.77 6.72 -7.20
N ARG A 113 2.57 7.47 -6.44
CA ARG A 113 4.00 7.20 -6.25
C ARG A 113 4.22 5.98 -5.36
N THR A 114 5.11 5.10 -5.78
CA THR A 114 5.38 3.83 -5.11
C THR A 114 6.87 3.60 -4.89
N VAL A 115 7.15 2.73 -3.91
CA VAL A 115 8.48 2.23 -3.60
C VAL A 115 8.46 0.72 -3.76
N ARG A 116 9.42 0.20 -4.52
CA ARG A 116 9.66 -1.23 -4.71
C ARG A 116 10.78 -1.68 -3.80
N PHE A 117 10.46 -2.56 -2.86
CA PHE A 117 11.39 -3.17 -1.93
C PHE A 117 11.87 -4.50 -2.51
N HIS A 118 13.18 -4.69 -2.56
CA HIS A 118 13.85 -5.93 -2.95
C HIS A 118 14.59 -6.44 -1.72
N LEU A 119 13.97 -7.39 -1.02
CA LEU A 119 14.42 -7.83 0.29
C LEU A 119 15.04 -9.21 0.19
N ARG A 120 16.32 -9.28 0.53
CA ARG A 120 17.04 -10.53 0.71
C ARG A 120 16.39 -11.34 1.83
N CYS A 121 16.13 -12.61 1.60
CA CYS A 121 15.52 -13.52 2.59
C CYS A 121 16.06 -14.95 2.44
N GLU A 122 15.75 -15.79 3.43
CA GLU A 122 16.00 -17.22 3.36
C GLU A 122 14.82 -17.96 2.73
N TYR A 123 15.06 -19.18 2.23
CA TYR A 123 13.99 -20.01 1.69
C TYR A 123 12.88 -20.24 2.73
N GLY A 124 13.22 -20.37 4.00
CA GLY A 124 12.26 -20.58 5.10
C GLY A 124 11.19 -19.49 5.17
N ASP A 125 11.57 -18.23 4.91
CA ASP A 125 10.66 -17.09 4.95
C ASP A 125 9.59 -17.17 3.86
N VAL A 126 10.02 -17.52 2.64
CA VAL A 126 9.16 -17.52 1.45
C VAL A 126 8.58 -18.90 1.11
N ARG A 127 9.00 -19.96 1.80
CA ARG A 127 8.61 -21.35 1.51
C ARG A 127 7.11 -21.51 1.35
N SER A 128 6.34 -21.00 2.31
CA SER A 128 4.89 -21.14 2.28
C SER A 128 4.21 -20.42 1.11
N LEU A 129 4.83 -19.34 0.60
CA LEU A 129 4.34 -18.58 -0.55
C LEU A 129 4.67 -19.29 -1.87
N LEU A 130 5.82 -19.96 -1.94
CA LEU A 130 6.22 -20.74 -3.12
C LEU A 130 5.47 -22.07 -3.22
N GLU A 131 5.32 -22.78 -2.10
CA GLU A 131 4.63 -24.08 -2.07
C GLU A 131 3.10 -23.94 -2.15
N LYS A 132 2.55 -22.83 -1.65
CA LYS A 132 1.11 -22.52 -1.68
C LYS A 132 0.91 -21.05 -2.07
N PRO A 133 1.05 -20.73 -3.38
CA PRO A 133 0.86 -19.37 -3.87
C PRO A 133 -0.49 -18.80 -3.44
N PRO A 134 -0.56 -17.52 -3.01
CA PRO A 134 -1.83 -16.87 -2.81
C PRO A 134 -2.63 -16.87 -4.11
N GLU A 135 -3.95 -16.99 -4.03
CA GLU A 135 -4.81 -16.87 -5.20
C GLU A 135 -4.53 -15.55 -5.91
N TYR A 136 -4.31 -15.63 -7.23
CA TYR A 136 -4.18 -14.45 -8.06
C TYR A 136 -5.50 -13.68 -7.99
N ARG A 137 -5.48 -12.55 -7.31
CA ARG A 137 -6.59 -11.60 -7.35
C ARG A 137 -6.31 -10.69 -8.54
N ASP A 138 -7.18 -10.74 -9.54
CA ASP A 138 -7.17 -9.77 -10.63
C ASP A 138 -7.70 -8.43 -10.08
N VAL A 139 -6.85 -7.76 -9.30
CA VAL A 139 -7.18 -6.50 -8.65
C VAL A 139 -6.86 -5.39 -9.62
N SER A 140 -7.87 -4.61 -9.99
CA SER A 140 -7.62 -3.38 -10.72
C SER A 140 -6.60 -2.52 -9.97
N LYS A 141 -5.61 -1.96 -10.69
CA LYS A 141 -4.63 -0.98 -10.18
C LYS A 141 -5.30 0.11 -9.31
N TYR A 142 -6.56 0.42 -9.60
CA TYR A 142 -7.41 1.33 -8.83
C TYR A 142 -7.60 0.93 -7.36
N LEU A 143 -7.84 -0.36 -7.06
CA LEU A 143 -8.06 -0.84 -5.68
C LEU A 143 -6.75 -0.84 -4.87
N PHE A 144 -5.62 -1.16 -5.50
CA PHE A 144 -4.30 -0.99 -4.90
C PHE A 144 -4.01 0.49 -4.60
N LEU A 145 -4.28 1.40 -5.55
CA LEU A 145 -4.10 2.84 -5.39
C LEU A 145 -5.01 3.43 -4.30
N LYS A 146 -6.18 2.85 -4.06
CA LYS A 146 -7.06 3.24 -2.95
C LYS A 146 -6.57 2.76 -1.58
N GLY A 147 -5.45 2.04 -1.50
CA GLY A 147 -4.92 1.48 -0.25
C GLY A 147 -5.78 0.36 0.33
N ILE A 148 -6.72 -0.18 -0.47
CA ILE A 148 -7.71 -1.17 -0.04
C ILE A 148 -7.08 -2.56 0.09
N GLN A 149 -6.00 -2.84 -0.64
CA GLN A 149 -5.31 -4.13 -0.55
C GLN A 149 -3.87 -3.98 -0.09
N LYS A 150 -3.63 -4.49 1.13
CA LYS A 150 -2.33 -4.70 1.75
C LYS A 150 -2.24 -6.20 2.02
N ASP A 151 -1.21 -6.87 1.50
CA ASP A 151 -1.11 -8.33 1.63
C ASP A 151 -0.28 -8.73 2.85
N PHE A 152 0.73 -7.90 3.17
CA PHE A 152 1.67 -8.15 4.25
C PHE A 152 1.98 -6.89 5.06
N LEU A 153 2.17 -7.09 6.35
CA LEU A 153 2.92 -6.16 7.21
C LEU A 153 4.37 -6.65 7.24
N VAL A 154 5.32 -5.79 6.86
CA VAL A 154 6.72 -6.17 6.59
C VAL A 154 7.67 -5.35 7.45
N VAL A 155 8.62 -6.02 8.09
CA VAL A 155 9.79 -5.44 8.76
C VAL A 155 11.04 -5.76 7.94
N ALA A 156 11.78 -4.73 7.56
CA ALA A 156 12.98 -4.89 6.76
C ALA A 156 14.13 -3.98 7.21
N GLN A 157 15.36 -4.47 7.12
CA GLN A 157 16.54 -3.63 7.25
C GLN A 157 16.93 -3.10 5.87
N ILE A 158 16.90 -1.79 5.68
CA ILE A 158 17.18 -1.18 4.38
C ILE A 158 18.65 -0.78 4.28
N THR A 159 19.26 -1.07 3.14
CA THR A 159 20.69 -0.82 2.88
C THR A 159 20.93 0.15 1.73
N ASP A 160 19.98 0.29 0.80
CA ASP A 160 20.10 1.19 -0.34
C ASP A 160 18.73 1.67 -0.82
N ALA A 161 18.68 2.89 -1.34
CA ALA A 161 17.49 3.48 -1.96
C ALA A 161 17.90 4.31 -3.17
N LYS A 162 17.29 4.04 -4.33
CA LYS A 162 17.57 4.70 -5.60
C LYS A 162 16.29 5.01 -6.38
N LYS A 163 16.32 6.04 -7.23
CA LYS A 163 15.22 6.28 -8.17
C LYS A 163 15.36 5.34 -9.36
N ILE A 164 14.25 4.72 -9.76
CA ILE A 164 14.17 4.05 -11.06
C ILE A 164 13.95 5.14 -12.10
N VAL A 165 14.94 5.36 -12.95
CA VAL A 165 14.84 6.33 -14.06
C VAL A 165 14.48 5.56 -15.32
N ASN A 166 13.17 5.35 -15.51
CA ASN A 166 12.63 4.90 -16.78
C ASN A 166 11.97 6.09 -17.48
N TYR A 167 12.14 6.19 -18.79
CA TYR A 167 11.48 7.19 -19.62
C TYR A 167 10.39 6.49 -20.44
N THR A 168 9.16 6.96 -20.30
CA THR A 168 8.06 6.62 -21.19
C THR A 168 7.93 7.77 -22.18
N VAL A 169 8.08 7.46 -23.47
CA VAL A 169 7.85 8.42 -24.54
C VAL A 169 6.46 8.14 -25.12
N LEU A 170 5.55 9.09 -24.96
CA LEU A 170 4.25 9.08 -25.62
C LEU A 170 4.34 10.00 -26.84
N ALA A 171 4.12 9.43 -28.02
CA ALA A 171 4.02 10.18 -29.25
C ALA A 171 2.54 10.42 -29.55
N THR A 172 2.14 11.69 -29.65
CA THR A 172 0.80 12.07 -30.09
C THR A 172 0.91 12.91 -31.36
N SER A 173 0.26 12.48 -32.42
CA SER A 173 0.10 13.26 -33.65
C SER A 173 -1.35 13.64 -33.84
N SER A 174 -1.59 14.87 -34.30
CA SER A 174 -2.90 15.25 -34.82
C SER A 174 -3.10 14.60 -36.19
N GLU A 175 -4.32 14.17 -36.52
CA GLU A 175 -4.60 13.61 -37.84
C GLU A 175 -4.39 14.68 -38.92
N GLY A 176 -3.54 14.39 -39.92
CA GLY A 176 -3.24 15.31 -41.02
C GLY A 176 -2.06 16.27 -40.81
N THR A 177 -1.28 16.14 -39.74
CA THR A 177 -0.05 16.92 -39.53
C THR A 177 1.19 16.02 -39.50
N GLU A 178 2.31 16.50 -40.05
CA GLU A 178 3.64 15.84 -39.92
C GLU A 178 4.32 16.15 -38.57
N GLN A 179 3.68 16.97 -37.73
CA GLN A 179 4.18 17.30 -36.40
C GLN A 179 3.77 16.24 -35.38
N VAL A 180 4.76 15.71 -34.66
CA VAL A 180 4.58 14.74 -33.59
C VAL A 180 5.00 15.41 -32.27
N ASP A 181 4.06 15.51 -31.35
CA ASP A 181 4.35 15.94 -29.98
C ASP A 181 4.85 14.73 -29.18
N LEU A 182 6.02 14.89 -28.56
CA LEU A 182 6.62 13.87 -27.70
C LEU A 182 6.47 14.29 -26.24
N GLU A 183 5.66 13.54 -25.50
CA GLU A 183 5.59 13.67 -24.05
C GLU A 183 6.51 12.64 -23.39
N ILE A 184 7.57 13.11 -22.74
CA ILE A 184 8.50 12.27 -21.98
C ILE A 184 8.06 12.27 -20.52
N ARG A 185 7.58 11.13 -20.03
CA ARG A 185 7.23 10.92 -18.62
C ARG A 185 8.28 10.04 -17.94
N SER A 186 8.65 10.39 -16.71
CA SER A 186 9.44 9.52 -15.84
C SER A 186 8.66 9.28 -14.56
N PRO A 187 8.08 8.08 -14.34
CA PRO A 187 7.32 7.82 -13.14
C PRO A 187 8.23 7.93 -11.90
N ASP A 188 7.72 8.53 -10.84
CA ASP A 188 8.43 8.63 -9.56
C ASP A 188 8.33 7.30 -8.81
N THR A 189 9.01 6.28 -9.33
CA THR A 189 9.18 4.98 -8.68
C THR A 189 10.57 4.87 -8.09
N PHE A 190 10.65 4.40 -6.85
CA PHE A 190 11.91 4.17 -6.16
C PHE A 190 12.14 2.67 -5.99
N SER A 191 13.41 2.26 -6.07
CA SER A 191 13.88 0.91 -5.77
C SER A 191 14.67 0.96 -4.48
N VAL A 192 14.33 0.08 -3.55
CA VAL A 192 14.93 -0.01 -2.23
C VAL A 192 15.42 -1.44 -2.04
N ASN A 193 16.68 -1.60 -1.62
CA ASN A 193 17.28 -2.90 -1.35
C ASN A 193 17.50 -3.07 0.15
N GLY A 194 17.35 -4.29 0.63
CA GLY A 194 17.54 -4.59 2.04
C GLY A 194 17.44 -6.07 2.37
N GLU A 195 17.25 -6.34 3.65
CA GLU A 195 17.06 -7.68 4.22
C GLU A 195 15.70 -7.77 4.88
N LEU A 196 14.99 -8.86 4.63
CA LEU A 196 13.74 -9.16 5.28
C LEU A 196 14.03 -9.63 6.71
N LEU A 197 13.39 -8.99 7.70
CA LEU A 197 13.48 -9.42 9.10
C LEU A 197 12.24 -10.20 9.54
N GLU A 198 11.06 -9.73 9.14
CA GLU A 198 9.79 -10.41 9.43
C GLU A 198 8.74 -9.99 8.41
N MET A 199 7.87 -10.92 7.98
CA MET A 199 6.66 -10.59 7.23
C MET A 199 5.46 -11.35 7.78
N VAL A 200 4.33 -10.66 7.88
CA VAL A 200 3.08 -11.24 8.40
C VAL A 200 1.97 -10.99 7.39
N LYS A 201 1.38 -12.08 6.88
CA LYS A 201 0.24 -12.03 5.96
C LYS A 201 -1.02 -11.59 6.71
N TYR A 202 -1.71 -10.55 6.23
CA TYR A 202 -2.94 -10.08 6.89
C TYR A 202 -4.02 -11.15 7.00
N SER A 203 -4.14 -12.03 6.00
CA SER A 203 -5.12 -13.12 6.02
C SER A 203 -4.84 -14.19 7.08
N LYS A 204 -3.65 -14.18 7.70
CA LYS A 204 -3.31 -15.07 8.82
C LYS A 204 -3.62 -14.44 10.18
N ILE A 205 -4.04 -13.17 10.21
CA ILE A 205 -4.64 -12.55 11.40
C ILE A 205 -6.05 -13.12 11.50
N PRO A 206 -6.34 -13.99 12.49
CA PRO A 206 -7.62 -14.69 12.56
C PRO A 206 -8.78 -13.69 12.64
N GLN A 207 -9.79 -13.85 11.76
CA GLN A 207 -11.07 -13.16 11.86
C GLN A 207 -11.88 -13.66 13.06
#